data_AF-X1ADG0-F1
#
_entry.id   AF-X1ADG0-F1
#
_cell.length_a   1.000
_cell.length_b   1.000
_cell.length_c   1.000
_cell.angle_alpha   90.00
_cell.angle_beta   90.00
_cell.angle_gamma   90.00
#
_symmetry.space_group_name_H-M   'P 1'
#
loop_
_entity.id
_entity.type
_entity.pdbx_description
1 polymer ?
#
loop_
_entity_poly.entity_id
_entity_poly.type
_entity_poly.pdbx_seq_one_letter_code
_entity_poly.pdbx_strand_id
1 'polypeptide(L)'
;LPTAPGTMTIYYTNEEIVDEEADEDLNYNGITGESDVLANVKQTMTFGFGGVRTGKYDREYAGSAIAPLLLNPDYVNGETKLYVQGAAGSEVVIELFDQETLNYLRQENFLINEANLIFYIDGDQGDVPDRLFLYKYDYHSLIEDYYNTQLGQEMFGGTLEYDSDGNPEKYTFRITDYMSRVLNPSNPIASSKLALKNFVSTDNLDLSTFDTIVQDWNWIPKDVVLHGNRPKVDDKRLKLQIYYSK
;
A
#
# COMPACT_ATOMS: atom_id res chain seq x y z
N LEU A 1 -18.08 22.09 -7.71
CA LEU A 1 -19.37 22.17 -6.98
C LEU A 1 -19.51 20.91 -6.14
N PRO A 2 -19.65 20.99 -4.81
CA PRO A 2 -19.90 19.81 -4.00
C PRO A 2 -21.38 19.44 -4.16
N THR A 3 -21.67 18.46 -4.99
CA THR A 3 -23.00 17.86 -5.07
C THR A 3 -23.17 16.90 -3.90
N ALA A 4 -24.17 17.13 -3.05
CA ALA A 4 -24.53 16.20 -1.98
C ALA A 4 -24.79 14.80 -2.59
N PRO A 5 -24.26 13.72 -1.99
CA PRO A 5 -24.48 12.37 -2.51
C PRO A 5 -25.98 12.07 -2.46
N GLY A 6 -26.53 11.60 -3.59
CA GLY A 6 -27.94 11.19 -3.66
C GLY A 6 -28.19 9.99 -2.75
N THR A 7 -29.36 9.96 -2.11
CA THR A 7 -29.81 8.83 -1.30
C THR A 7 -31.13 8.31 -1.86
N MET A 8 -31.36 7.00 -1.73
CA MET A 8 -32.67 6.38 -1.88
C MET A 8 -33.11 5.83 -0.54
N THR A 9 -34.29 6.25 -0.11
CA THR A 9 -34.93 5.73 1.10
C THR A 9 -36.11 4.87 0.67
N ILE A 10 -36.10 3.60 1.08
CA ILE A 10 -37.21 2.68 0.91
C ILE A 10 -37.95 2.59 2.23
N TYR A 11 -39.25 2.88 2.19
CA TYR A 11 -40.17 2.66 3.29
C TYR A 11 -40.89 1.33 3.05
N TYR A 12 -40.90 0.46 4.06
CA TYR A 12 -41.57 -0.83 4.01
C TYR A 12 -42.17 -1.13 5.38
N THR A 13 -42.96 -2.21 5.46
CA THR A 13 -43.65 -2.59 6.69
C THR A 13 -43.36 -4.07 6.94
N ASN A 14 -43.05 -4.42 8.18
CA ASN A 14 -42.89 -5.80 8.63
C ASN A 14 -43.92 -6.12 9.70
N GLU A 15 -44.30 -7.39 9.79
CA GLU A 15 -45.08 -7.90 10.91
C GLU A 15 -44.13 -8.22 12.07
N GLU A 16 -44.31 -7.55 13.19
CA GLU A 16 -43.56 -7.77 14.42
C GLU A 16 -44.53 -8.01 15.58
N ILE A 17 -44.09 -8.81 16.55
CA ILE A 17 -44.83 -9.01 17.81
C ILE A 17 -44.53 -7.81 18.70
N VAL A 18 -45.57 -7.07 19.06
CA VAL A 18 -45.49 -5.87 19.90
C VAL A 18 -46.56 -5.90 20.98
N ASP A 19 -46.37 -5.10 22.02
CA ASP A 19 -47.39 -4.87 23.05
C ASP A 19 -48.14 -3.57 22.73
N GLU A 20 -49.46 -3.59 22.86
CA GLU A 20 -50.32 -2.42 22.69
C GLU A 20 -50.48 -1.68 24.02
N GLU A 21 -50.54 -0.35 23.95
CA GLU A 21 -50.94 0.48 25.08
C GLU A 21 -52.47 0.40 25.28
N ALA A 22 -52.97 0.78 26.46
CA ALA A 22 -54.36 0.52 26.89
C ALA A 22 -55.47 0.99 25.92
N ASP A 23 -55.21 2.03 25.13
CA ASP A 23 -56.14 2.62 24.16
C ASP A 23 -55.69 2.45 22.69
N GLU A 24 -54.69 1.61 22.42
CA GLU A 24 -54.18 1.32 21.08
C GLU A 24 -54.64 -0.05 20.58
N ASP A 25 -54.97 -0.13 19.29
CA ASP A 25 -55.27 -1.36 18.53
C ASP A 25 -54.37 -1.33 17.28
N LEU A 26 -53.21 -1.98 17.37
CA LEU A 26 -52.15 -1.95 16.36
C LEU A 26 -52.36 -3.01 15.28
N ASN A 27 -53.12 -4.07 15.58
CA ASN A 27 -53.43 -5.17 14.66
C ASN A 27 -54.83 -5.05 14.00
N TYR A 28 -55.63 -4.05 14.40
CA TYR A 28 -56.99 -3.75 13.95
C TYR A 28 -57.99 -4.88 14.18
N ASN A 29 -57.86 -5.64 15.27
CA ASN A 29 -58.77 -6.73 15.62
C ASN A 29 -59.99 -6.27 16.46
N GLY A 30 -60.03 -4.99 16.88
CA GLY A 30 -61.10 -4.40 17.67
C GLY A 30 -60.98 -4.59 19.19
N ILE A 31 -59.84 -5.07 19.67
CA ILE A 31 -59.45 -5.19 21.08
C ILE A 31 -58.26 -4.25 21.30
N THR A 32 -58.20 -3.55 22.43
CA THR A 32 -57.10 -2.62 22.75
C THR A 32 -56.30 -3.11 23.95
N GLY A 33 -55.01 -2.74 24.00
CA GLY A 33 -54.13 -3.00 25.14
C GLY A 33 -53.72 -4.47 25.29
N GLU A 34 -53.64 -5.21 24.19
CA GLU A 34 -53.19 -6.59 24.17
C GLU A 34 -51.65 -6.70 24.16
N SER A 35 -51.13 -7.78 24.77
CA SER A 35 -49.70 -8.13 24.67
C SER A 35 -49.46 -9.16 23.59
N ASP A 36 -48.24 -9.20 23.05
CA ASP A 36 -47.81 -10.14 22.02
C ASP A 36 -48.68 -10.14 20.74
N VAL A 37 -49.15 -8.96 20.29
CA VAL A 37 -49.93 -8.85 19.06
C VAL A 37 -49.05 -8.76 17.82
N LEU A 38 -49.50 -9.38 16.73
CA LEU A 38 -48.83 -9.25 15.44
C LEU A 38 -49.28 -7.96 14.76
N ALA A 39 -48.41 -6.95 14.74
CA ALA A 39 -48.72 -5.64 14.16
C ALA A 39 -47.79 -5.26 13.01
N ASN A 40 -48.30 -4.43 12.11
CA ASN A 40 -47.59 -3.90 10.96
C ASN A 40 -46.74 -2.69 11.36
N VAL A 41 -45.44 -2.89 11.57
CA VAL A 41 -44.50 -1.84 12.00
C VAL A 41 -43.79 -1.21 10.79
N LYS A 42 -43.83 0.12 10.71
CA LYS A 42 -43.16 0.88 9.64
C LYS A 42 -41.64 0.82 9.82
N GLN A 43 -40.96 0.40 8.77
CA GLN A 43 -39.51 0.31 8.69
C GLN A 43 -38.97 1.22 7.60
N THR A 44 -37.71 1.64 7.75
CA THR A 44 -37.02 2.50 6.80
C THR A 44 -35.63 1.94 6.51
N MET A 45 -35.31 1.74 5.23
CA MET A 45 -33.97 1.38 4.77
C MET A 45 -33.43 2.45 3.85
N THR A 46 -32.23 2.97 4.15
CA THR A 46 -31.59 4.01 3.36
C THR A 46 -30.39 3.44 2.61
N PHE A 47 -30.36 3.64 1.30
CA PHE A 47 -29.25 3.32 0.42
C PHE A 47 -28.57 4.62 -0.03
N GLY A 48 -27.26 4.72 0.19
CA GLY A 48 -26.45 5.80 -0.39
C GLY A 48 -26.08 5.47 -1.83
N PHE A 49 -26.33 6.37 -2.77
CA PHE A 49 -25.80 6.27 -4.14
C PHE A 49 -24.39 6.87 -4.24
N GLY A 50 -23.52 6.49 -3.30
CA GLY A 50 -22.09 6.72 -3.48
C GLY A 50 -21.59 5.89 -4.66
N GLY A 51 -21.13 6.54 -5.73
CA GLY A 51 -20.48 5.87 -6.84
C GLY A 51 -18.96 5.85 -6.68
N VAL A 52 -18.32 4.77 -7.14
CA VAL A 52 -16.88 4.74 -7.39
C VAL A 52 -16.58 5.70 -8.53
N ARG A 53 -15.90 6.81 -8.25
CA ARG A 53 -15.36 7.68 -9.29
C ARG A 53 -14.07 7.05 -9.79
N THR A 54 -14.11 6.48 -10.99
CA THR A 54 -12.89 6.05 -11.68
C THR A 54 -12.41 7.17 -12.60
N GLY A 55 -11.18 7.62 -12.40
CA GLY A 55 -10.47 8.51 -13.30
C GLY A 55 -9.27 7.77 -13.83
N LYS A 56 -9.17 7.61 -15.15
CA LYS A 56 -7.95 7.13 -15.80
C LYS A 56 -7.10 8.34 -16.16
N TYR A 57 -5.89 8.40 -15.62
CA TYR A 57 -4.88 9.37 -16.03
C TYR A 57 -3.95 8.66 -17.02
N ASP A 58 -3.72 9.24 -18.19
CA ASP A 58 -2.73 8.77 -19.15
C ASP A 58 -1.62 9.82 -19.20
N ARG A 59 -0.39 9.43 -18.84
CA ARG A 59 0.76 10.34 -18.77
C ARG A 59 1.54 10.30 -20.09
N GLU A 60 1.78 11.47 -20.67
CA GLU A 60 2.64 11.62 -21.84
C GLU A 60 4.09 11.86 -21.42
N TYR A 61 4.99 10.95 -21.79
CA TYR A 61 6.41 11.03 -21.44
C TYR A 61 7.26 11.75 -22.49
N ALA A 62 6.70 12.11 -23.65
CA ALA A 62 7.47 12.69 -24.74
C ALA A 62 8.21 13.97 -24.30
N GLY A 63 9.54 13.98 -24.46
CA GLY A 63 10.39 15.11 -24.07
C GLY A 63 10.69 15.25 -22.57
N SER A 64 10.20 14.35 -21.72
CA SER A 64 10.49 14.35 -20.28
C SER A 64 11.86 13.75 -19.95
N ALA A 65 12.43 14.12 -18.80
CA ALA A 65 13.70 13.57 -18.32
C ALA A 65 13.65 12.06 -18.01
N ILE A 66 12.46 11.52 -17.73
CA ILE A 66 12.23 10.10 -17.44
C ILE A 66 12.09 9.25 -18.72
N ALA A 67 11.70 9.84 -19.85
CA ALA A 67 11.50 9.13 -21.11
C ALA A 67 12.65 8.18 -21.53
N PRO A 68 13.93 8.59 -21.51
CA PRO A 68 15.02 7.69 -21.88
C PRO A 68 15.15 6.49 -20.92
N LEU A 69 14.86 6.69 -19.63
CA LEU A 69 14.95 5.64 -18.60
C LEU A 69 13.81 4.63 -18.72
N LEU A 70 12.62 5.05 -19.16
CA LEU A 70 11.50 4.14 -19.42
C LEU A 70 11.72 3.33 -20.70
N LEU A 71 12.31 3.94 -21.73
CA LEU A 71 12.50 3.30 -23.03
C LEU A 71 13.76 2.42 -23.10
N ASN A 72 14.81 2.77 -22.37
CA ASN A 72 16.09 2.07 -22.38
C ASN A 72 16.73 2.01 -20.98
N PRO A 73 16.10 1.33 -20.00
CA PRO A 73 16.68 1.16 -18.66
C PRO A 73 17.98 0.34 -18.69
N ASP A 74 18.97 0.75 -17.90
CA ASP A 74 20.23 0.03 -17.70
C ASP A 74 20.07 -1.07 -16.65
N TYR A 75 19.68 -2.27 -17.10
CA TYR A 75 19.51 -3.44 -16.22
C TYR A 75 20.82 -4.01 -15.65
N VAL A 76 21.99 -3.59 -16.15
CA VAL A 76 23.27 -4.18 -15.76
C VAL A 76 23.96 -3.34 -14.70
N ASN A 77 24.08 -2.04 -14.94
CA ASN A 77 24.74 -1.13 -14.00
C ASN A 77 23.73 -0.42 -13.09
N GLY A 78 22.45 -0.41 -13.44
CA GLY A 78 21.45 0.42 -12.80
C GLY A 78 21.58 1.89 -13.17
N GLU A 79 20.78 2.71 -12.48
CA GLU A 79 20.54 4.10 -12.82
C GLU A 79 21.14 5.10 -11.83
N THR A 80 21.30 6.34 -12.29
CA THR A 80 21.71 7.46 -11.42
C THR A 80 20.54 8.13 -10.71
N LYS A 81 19.35 8.10 -11.32
CA LYS A 81 18.12 8.66 -10.79
C LYS A 81 16.98 7.67 -10.98
N LEU A 82 16.11 7.58 -9.99
CA LEU A 82 14.93 6.72 -9.99
C LEU A 82 13.70 7.62 -9.90
N TYR A 83 12.68 7.33 -10.69
CA TYR A 83 11.49 8.17 -10.77
C TYR A 83 10.28 7.34 -10.35
N VAL A 84 9.65 7.73 -9.25
CA VAL A 84 8.37 7.17 -8.81
C VAL A 84 7.30 8.20 -9.09
N GLN A 85 6.32 7.82 -9.92
CA GLN A 85 5.24 8.71 -10.32
C GLN A 85 3.90 8.06 -10.09
N GLY A 86 2.98 8.78 -9.46
CA GLY A 86 1.61 8.29 -9.30
C GLY A 86 0.72 8.60 -10.49
N ALA A 87 -0.59 8.35 -10.35
CA ALA A 87 -1.60 8.54 -11.40
C ALA A 87 -1.27 7.81 -12.74
N ALA A 88 -1.12 6.48 -12.70
CA ALA A 88 -0.64 5.63 -13.80
C ALA A 88 0.78 5.97 -14.32
N GLY A 89 1.60 6.53 -13.43
CA GLY A 89 2.99 6.87 -13.67
C GLY A 89 3.94 5.67 -13.65
N SER A 90 5.22 5.95 -13.46
CA SER A 90 6.29 4.96 -13.33
C SER A 90 6.44 4.41 -11.91
N GLU A 91 6.85 3.16 -11.84
CA GLU A 91 7.37 2.52 -10.64
C GLU A 91 8.85 2.17 -10.83
N VAL A 92 9.54 1.93 -9.71
CA VAL A 92 10.96 1.59 -9.72
C VAL A 92 11.11 0.12 -9.37
N VAL A 93 11.69 -0.66 -10.28
CA VAL A 93 11.98 -2.08 -10.08
C VAL A 93 13.44 -2.26 -9.66
N ILE A 94 13.65 -3.00 -8.58
CA ILE A 94 14.92 -3.18 -7.90
C ILE A 94 15.25 -4.67 -7.84
N GLU A 95 16.43 -5.03 -8.33
CA GLU A 95 17.01 -6.34 -8.14
C GLU A 95 18.10 -6.24 -7.07
N LEU A 96 17.93 -6.95 -5.95
CA LEU A 96 18.83 -6.80 -4.80
C LEU A 96 20.18 -7.49 -5.01
N PHE A 97 20.19 -8.65 -5.68
CA PHE A 97 21.37 -9.48 -5.87
C PHE A 97 21.33 -10.18 -7.23
N ASP A 98 22.49 -10.29 -7.87
CA ASP A 98 22.68 -11.32 -8.88
C ASP A 98 22.77 -12.73 -8.23
N GLN A 99 22.66 -13.77 -9.06
CA GLN A 99 22.62 -15.15 -8.59
C GLN A 99 23.92 -15.58 -7.89
N GLU A 100 25.07 -15.04 -8.30
CA GLU A 100 26.38 -15.39 -7.74
C GLU A 100 26.52 -14.80 -6.32
N THR A 101 26.21 -13.52 -6.17
CA THR A 101 26.18 -12.79 -4.90
C THR A 101 25.20 -13.41 -3.93
N LEU A 102 23.99 -13.77 -4.40
CA LEU A 102 22.98 -14.42 -3.57
C LEU A 102 23.48 -15.78 -3.03
N ASN A 103 24.11 -16.58 -3.88
CA ASN A 103 24.67 -17.87 -3.48
C ASN A 103 25.82 -17.70 -2.47
N TYR A 104 26.69 -16.72 -2.69
CA TYR A 104 27.75 -16.38 -1.75
C TYR A 104 27.20 -15.98 -0.37
N LEU A 105 26.23 -15.06 -0.32
CA LEU A 105 25.64 -14.60 0.94
C LEU A 105 24.93 -15.72 1.73
N ARG A 106 24.30 -16.68 1.03
CA ARG A 106 23.70 -17.86 1.68
C ARG A 106 24.73 -18.78 2.33
N GLN A 107 25.91 -18.91 1.73
CA GLN A 107 26.98 -19.75 2.28
C GLN A 107 27.60 -19.17 3.56
N GLU A 108 27.58 -17.84 3.71
CA GLU A 108 28.08 -17.19 4.92
C GLU A 108 27.22 -17.47 6.16
N ASN A 109 25.98 -17.97 6.00
CA ASN A 109 25.07 -18.36 7.07
C ASN A 109 24.87 -17.25 8.12
N PHE A 110 24.62 -16.04 7.65
CA PHE A 110 24.38 -14.90 8.53
C PHE A 110 23.01 -15.01 9.21
N LEU A 111 22.99 -14.74 10.52
CA LEU A 111 21.74 -14.48 11.24
C LEU A 111 21.40 -13.00 11.07
N ILE A 112 20.41 -12.70 10.23
CA ILE A 112 19.98 -11.34 9.95
C ILE A 112 19.22 -10.79 11.15
N ASN A 113 19.73 -9.71 11.73
CA ASN A 113 19.10 -9.00 12.85
C ASN A 113 18.19 -7.87 12.33
N GLU A 114 18.66 -7.15 11.30
CA GLU A 114 17.89 -6.09 10.67
C GLU A 114 18.35 -5.91 9.21
N ALA A 115 17.41 -5.61 8.32
CA ALA A 115 17.74 -5.21 6.95
C ALA A 115 16.87 -4.02 6.51
N ASN A 116 17.52 -2.96 6.02
CA ASN A 116 16.86 -1.73 5.62
C ASN A 116 17.22 -1.39 4.17
N LEU A 117 16.21 -1.06 3.37
CA LEU A 117 16.36 -0.51 2.03
C LEU A 117 16.04 0.99 2.09
N ILE A 118 17.03 1.83 1.76
CA ILE A 118 16.96 3.28 1.96
C ILE A 118 17.04 4.00 0.62
N PHE A 119 16.08 4.89 0.39
CA PHE A 119 15.97 5.73 -0.80
C PHE A 119 16.06 7.20 -0.42
N TYR A 120 17.07 7.92 -0.90
CA TYR A 120 17.20 9.35 -0.66
C TYR A 120 16.58 10.16 -1.80
N ILE A 121 15.98 11.28 -1.44
CA ILE A 121 15.43 12.25 -2.39
C ILE A 121 16.58 12.98 -3.09
N ASP A 122 16.49 13.06 -4.42
CA ASP A 122 17.50 13.72 -5.27
C ASP A 122 17.16 15.20 -5.49
N GLY A 123 17.85 16.07 -4.74
CA GLY A 123 17.68 17.51 -4.80
C GLY A 123 16.46 18.04 -4.05
N ASP A 124 16.26 19.36 -4.13
CA ASP A 124 15.10 20.04 -3.55
C ASP A 124 13.89 19.89 -4.49
N GLN A 125 12.86 19.21 -4.00
CA GLN A 125 11.63 18.89 -4.73
C GLN A 125 10.45 19.40 -3.92
N GLY A 126 9.39 19.82 -4.61
CA GLY A 126 8.17 20.33 -3.98
C GLY A 126 7.36 19.25 -3.25
N ASP A 127 6.08 19.11 -3.60
CA ASP A 127 5.18 18.13 -2.94
C ASP A 127 5.50 16.68 -3.31
N VAL A 128 6.49 16.09 -2.62
CA VAL A 128 6.80 14.65 -2.70
C VAL A 128 5.75 13.80 -1.96
N PRO A 129 5.61 12.50 -2.27
CA PRO A 129 4.69 11.60 -1.59
C PRO A 129 4.99 11.50 -0.08
N ASP A 130 3.94 11.53 0.74
CA ASP A 130 4.09 11.35 2.20
C ASP A 130 4.47 9.91 2.56
N ARG A 131 4.17 8.97 1.67
CA ARG A 131 4.49 7.55 1.80
C ARG A 131 4.70 6.90 0.44
N LEU A 132 5.69 6.02 0.37
CA LEU A 132 5.91 5.08 -0.74
C LEU A 132 5.58 3.65 -0.29
N PHE A 133 5.40 2.77 -1.25
CA PHE A 133 5.05 1.38 -1.02
C PHE A 133 5.99 0.43 -1.77
N LEU A 134 6.52 -0.57 -1.07
CA LEU A 134 7.45 -1.56 -1.58
C LEU A 134 6.79 -2.95 -1.56
N TYR A 135 6.85 -3.67 -2.67
CA TYR A 135 6.25 -5.00 -2.80
C TYR A 135 7.07 -5.93 -3.69
N LYS A 136 6.74 -7.23 -3.71
CA LYS A 136 7.37 -8.23 -4.59
C LYS A 136 6.80 -8.07 -6.01
N TYR A 137 7.65 -7.65 -6.93
CA TYR A 137 7.29 -7.35 -8.32
C TYR A 137 6.89 -8.62 -9.09
N ASP A 138 7.71 -9.67 -9.04
CA ASP A 138 7.49 -10.86 -9.88
C ASP A 138 6.18 -11.59 -9.55
N TYR A 139 5.70 -11.43 -8.32
CA TYR A 139 4.50 -12.07 -7.79
C TYR A 139 3.34 -11.11 -7.55
N HIS A 140 3.53 -9.80 -7.79
CA HIS A 140 2.57 -8.74 -7.45
C HIS A 140 1.98 -8.93 -6.05
N SER A 141 2.85 -9.14 -5.06
CA SER A 141 2.42 -9.47 -3.70
C SER A 141 3.17 -8.77 -2.59
N LEU A 142 2.56 -8.71 -1.42
CA LEU A 142 3.11 -8.07 -0.23
C LEU A 142 4.43 -8.72 0.21
N ILE A 143 5.35 -7.89 0.68
CA ILE A 143 6.55 -8.34 1.39
C ILE A 143 6.14 -8.80 2.80
N GLU A 144 6.76 -9.88 3.27
CA GLU A 144 6.47 -10.52 4.57
C GLU A 144 6.46 -9.51 5.73
N ASP A 145 7.44 -8.62 5.76
CA ASP A 145 7.59 -7.57 6.76
C ASP A 145 6.38 -6.63 6.84
N TYR A 146 5.65 -6.43 5.75
CA TYR A 146 4.51 -5.52 5.73
C TYR A 146 3.32 -6.06 6.54
N TYR A 147 3.07 -7.37 6.44
CA TYR A 147 1.93 -8.02 7.10
C TYR A 147 2.30 -8.82 8.35
N ASN A 148 3.53 -8.68 8.82
CA ASN A 148 3.96 -9.24 10.10
C ASN A 148 3.17 -8.57 11.25
N THR A 149 2.27 -9.33 11.87
CA THR A 149 1.39 -8.84 12.94
C THR A 149 2.12 -8.62 14.27
N GLN A 150 3.32 -9.15 14.43
CA GLN A 150 4.15 -8.96 15.62
C GLN A 150 4.86 -7.60 15.64
N LEU A 151 5.19 -7.05 14.47
CA LEU A 151 5.88 -5.75 14.34
C LEU A 151 4.93 -4.61 13.95
N GLY A 152 3.86 -4.91 13.21
CA GLY A 152 2.89 -3.92 12.74
C GLY A 152 3.35 -3.18 11.47
N GLN A 153 2.38 -2.69 10.68
CA GLN A 153 2.62 -2.03 9.37
C GLN A 153 3.53 -0.80 9.45
N GLU A 154 3.54 -0.11 10.59
CA GLU A 154 4.38 1.07 10.80
C GLU A 154 5.88 0.72 10.77
N MET A 155 6.23 -0.49 11.24
CA MET A 155 7.62 -0.96 11.27
C MET A 155 8.16 -1.30 9.89
N PHE A 156 7.29 -1.55 8.90
CA PHE A 156 7.71 -1.73 7.51
C PHE A 156 8.26 -0.44 6.90
N GLY A 157 7.77 0.71 7.36
CA GLY A 157 8.22 2.03 6.95
C GLY A 157 7.58 2.53 5.65
N GLY A 158 8.41 3.17 4.83
CA GLY A 158 8.02 3.86 3.59
C GLY A 158 7.46 5.27 3.79
N THR A 159 7.35 5.75 5.02
CA THR A 159 6.93 7.13 5.34
C THR A 159 8.07 8.09 5.03
N LEU A 160 7.73 9.30 4.57
CA LEU A 160 8.69 10.36 4.32
C LEU A 160 9.41 10.78 5.62
N GLU A 161 10.73 10.73 5.59
CA GLU A 161 11.62 11.18 6.65
C GLU A 161 12.22 12.55 6.29
N TYR A 162 12.42 13.39 7.30
CA TYR A 162 12.93 14.75 7.16
C TYR A 162 14.31 14.88 7.79
N ASP A 163 15.15 15.75 7.21
CA ASP A 163 16.44 16.11 7.78
C ASP A 163 16.27 17.03 9.02
N SER A 164 17.40 17.41 9.64
CA SER A 164 17.40 18.30 10.80
C SER A 164 16.85 19.71 10.52
N ASP A 165 16.83 20.12 9.26
CA ASP A 165 16.36 21.43 8.82
C ASP A 165 14.87 21.39 8.41
N GLY A 166 14.24 20.21 8.46
CA GLY A 166 12.84 19.99 8.12
C GLY A 166 12.58 19.79 6.62
N ASN A 167 13.61 19.52 5.83
CA ASN A 167 13.45 19.23 4.40
C ASN A 167 13.21 17.72 4.18
N PRO A 168 12.39 17.34 3.18
CA PRO A 168 12.25 15.94 2.76
C PRO A 168 13.61 15.31 2.45
N GLU A 169 13.97 14.24 3.16
CA GLU A 169 15.29 13.60 3.04
C GLU A 169 15.23 12.24 2.32
N LYS A 170 14.40 11.31 2.82
CA LYS A 170 14.46 9.90 2.42
C LYS A 170 13.23 9.10 2.79
N TYR A 171 13.20 7.85 2.31
CA TYR A 171 12.26 6.80 2.70
C TYR A 171 13.04 5.55 3.09
N THR A 172 12.72 4.96 4.23
CA THR A 172 13.33 3.70 4.71
C THR A 172 12.29 2.59 4.77
N PHE A 173 12.64 1.42 4.21
CA PHE A 173 11.86 0.19 4.31
C PHE A 173 12.62 -0.86 5.10
N ARG A 174 11.98 -1.44 6.12
CA ARG A 174 12.52 -2.58 6.84
C ARG A 174 12.05 -3.86 6.17
N ILE A 175 13.00 -4.66 5.70
CA ILE A 175 12.77 -5.91 4.95
C ILE A 175 13.50 -7.09 5.61
N THR A 176 13.59 -7.08 6.94
CA THR A 176 14.33 -8.04 7.75
C THR A 176 13.84 -9.46 7.55
N ASP A 177 12.52 -9.71 7.58
CA ASP A 177 11.95 -11.05 7.46
C ASP A 177 12.15 -11.60 6.06
N TYR A 178 11.90 -10.77 5.05
CA TYR A 178 12.17 -11.12 3.66
C TYR A 178 13.64 -11.51 3.46
N MET A 179 14.56 -10.68 3.94
CA MET A 179 15.99 -10.93 3.84
C MET A 179 16.43 -12.20 4.59
N SER A 180 15.87 -12.43 5.78
CA SER A 180 16.14 -13.64 6.57
C SER A 180 15.71 -14.92 5.84
N ARG A 181 14.60 -14.87 5.09
CA ARG A 181 14.09 -16.01 4.32
C ARG A 181 14.84 -16.20 3.00
N VAL A 182 15.19 -15.11 2.31
CA VAL A 182 15.93 -15.16 1.04
C VAL A 182 17.35 -15.69 1.26
N LEU A 183 18.00 -15.31 2.36
CA LEU A 183 19.38 -15.69 2.69
C LEU A 183 19.47 -16.96 3.57
N ASN A 184 18.35 -17.62 3.87
CA ASN A 184 18.36 -18.84 4.67
C ASN A 184 19.19 -19.94 3.98
N PRO A 185 20.17 -20.58 4.65
CA PRO A 185 21.05 -21.56 4.02
C PRO A 185 20.37 -22.93 3.80
N SER A 186 19.37 -23.28 4.61
CA SER A 186 18.77 -24.62 4.62
C SER A 186 17.49 -24.70 3.81
N ASN A 187 16.67 -23.66 3.86
CA ASN A 187 15.41 -23.57 3.14
C ASN A 187 15.16 -22.14 2.64
N PRO A 188 15.94 -21.67 1.66
CA PRO A 188 15.77 -20.34 1.09
C PRO A 188 14.47 -20.24 0.29
N ILE A 189 13.82 -19.07 0.35
CA ILE A 189 12.81 -18.70 -0.64
C ILE A 189 13.47 -18.14 -1.91
N ALA A 190 12.74 -18.13 -3.02
CA ALA A 190 13.18 -17.45 -4.23
C ALA A 190 13.29 -15.94 -3.97
N SER A 191 14.39 -15.33 -4.44
CA SER A 191 14.50 -13.86 -4.44
C SER A 191 13.59 -13.32 -5.53
N SER A 192 12.77 -12.34 -5.17
CA SER A 192 11.97 -11.56 -6.10
C SER A 192 12.57 -10.17 -6.28
N LYS A 193 12.43 -9.62 -7.49
CA LYS A 193 12.56 -8.18 -7.72
C LYS A 193 11.55 -7.44 -6.86
N LEU A 194 11.94 -6.28 -6.36
CA LEU A 194 11.06 -5.43 -5.56
C LEU A 194 10.61 -4.25 -6.41
N ALA A 195 9.35 -3.87 -6.30
CA ALA A 195 8.81 -2.68 -6.95
C ALA A 195 8.44 -1.62 -5.91
N LEU A 196 8.84 -0.39 -6.19
CA LEU A 196 8.56 0.79 -5.38
C LEU A 196 7.59 1.69 -6.15
N LYS A 197 6.41 1.91 -5.57
CA LYS A 197 5.37 2.79 -6.10
C LYS A 197 4.93 3.80 -5.06
N ASN A 198 4.12 4.78 -5.48
CA ASN A 198 3.46 5.68 -4.54
C ASN A 198 2.40 4.89 -3.74
N PHE A 199 2.25 5.17 -2.45
CA PHE A 199 1.30 4.44 -1.59
C PHE A 199 -0.14 4.91 -1.85
N VAL A 200 -1.08 3.97 -2.01
CA VAL A 200 -2.52 4.28 -2.08
C VAL A 200 -3.29 3.62 -0.94
N SER A 201 -4.48 4.15 -0.62
CA SER A 201 -5.26 3.66 0.52
C SER A 201 -5.68 2.20 0.40
N THR A 202 -5.75 1.63 -0.82
CA THR A 202 -6.00 0.20 -1.06
C THR A 202 -4.79 -0.69 -0.82
N ASP A 203 -3.60 -0.12 -0.62
CA ASP A 203 -2.42 -0.88 -0.23
C ASP A 203 -2.42 -1.17 1.28
N ASN A 204 -3.28 -0.52 2.08
CA ASN A 204 -3.44 -0.85 3.51
C ASN A 204 -3.87 -2.30 3.69
N LEU A 205 -3.31 -2.99 4.69
CA LEU A 205 -3.76 -4.34 4.99
C LEU A 205 -5.17 -4.33 5.54
N ASP A 206 -6.03 -5.09 4.90
CA ASP A 206 -7.28 -5.55 5.49
C ASP A 206 -7.06 -6.95 6.08
N LEU A 207 -6.94 -7.02 7.41
CA LEU A 207 -6.76 -8.30 8.12
C LEU A 207 -8.04 -9.15 8.14
N SER A 208 -9.20 -8.61 7.75
CA SER A 208 -10.46 -9.34 7.70
C SER A 208 -10.64 -10.17 6.43
N THR A 209 -10.00 -9.78 5.33
CA THR A 209 -10.05 -10.45 4.02
C THR A 209 -8.66 -10.81 3.51
N PHE A 210 -7.74 -11.16 4.41
CA PHE A 210 -6.29 -11.27 4.16
C PHE A 210 -5.93 -11.83 2.77
N ASP A 211 -5.56 -10.92 1.88
CA ASP A 211 -5.01 -11.20 0.56
C ASP A 211 -3.65 -10.53 0.48
N THR A 212 -2.71 -11.22 -0.15
CA THR A 212 -1.35 -10.72 -0.35
C THR A 212 -1.16 -10.10 -1.73
N ILE A 213 -2.18 -10.08 -2.59
CA ILE A 213 -2.10 -9.48 -3.92
C ILE A 213 -2.04 -7.94 -3.81
N VAL A 214 -1.08 -7.35 -4.51
CA VAL A 214 -0.96 -5.90 -4.69
C VAL A 214 -1.59 -5.52 -6.02
N GLN A 215 -2.42 -4.49 -6.00
CA GLN A 215 -3.06 -3.96 -7.21
C GLN A 215 -2.18 -2.86 -7.83
N ASP A 216 -2.15 -2.82 -9.16
CA ASP A 216 -1.30 -1.88 -9.93
C ASP A 216 -1.95 -0.50 -10.12
N TRP A 217 -3.01 -0.18 -9.39
CA TRP A 217 -3.71 1.09 -9.53
C TRP A 217 -3.16 2.13 -8.57
N ASN A 218 -2.87 3.32 -9.10
CA ASN A 218 -2.45 4.47 -8.31
C ASN A 218 -3.14 5.74 -8.80
N TRP A 219 -3.82 6.45 -7.91
CA TRP A 219 -4.50 7.72 -8.19
C TRP A 219 -3.94 8.91 -7.41
N ILE A 220 -2.79 8.74 -6.72
CA ILE A 220 -2.12 9.82 -6.00
C ILE A 220 -1.29 10.60 -7.02
N PRO A 221 -1.53 11.89 -7.26
CA PRO A 221 -0.83 12.67 -8.29
C PRO A 221 0.47 13.30 -7.75
N LYS A 222 1.20 12.57 -6.88
CA LYS A 222 2.49 13.00 -6.34
C LYS A 222 3.62 12.17 -6.95
N ASP A 223 4.73 12.81 -7.23
CA ASP A 223 5.91 12.22 -7.85
C ASP A 223 7.15 12.52 -7.02
N VAL A 224 8.17 11.68 -7.11
CA VAL A 224 9.46 11.91 -6.48
C VAL A 224 10.60 11.35 -7.32
N VAL A 225 11.70 12.10 -7.37
CA VAL A 225 12.98 11.66 -7.92
C VAL A 225 13.89 11.24 -6.78
N LEU A 226 14.43 10.03 -6.86
CA LEU A 226 15.30 9.45 -5.85
C LEU A 226 16.68 9.22 -6.45
N HIS A 227 17.71 9.25 -5.60
CA HIS A 227 19.05 8.81 -5.99
C HIS A 227 19.04 7.32 -6.36
N GLY A 228 19.66 6.98 -7.49
CA GLY A 228 19.85 5.61 -7.94
C GLY A 228 21.01 4.90 -7.24
N ASN A 229 21.42 3.75 -7.77
CA ASN A 229 22.56 2.99 -7.23
C ASN A 229 23.92 3.55 -7.69
N ARG A 230 23.91 4.53 -8.60
CA ARG A 230 25.10 5.15 -9.19
C ARG A 230 25.21 6.66 -8.91
N PRO A 231 26.44 7.18 -8.74
CA PRO A 231 27.68 6.41 -8.64
C PRO A 231 27.72 5.64 -7.29
N LYS A 232 28.55 4.59 -7.21
CA LYS A 232 29.14 4.17 -5.90
C LYS A 232 29.87 5.41 -5.33
N VAL A 233 30.50 5.50 -4.18
CA VAL A 233 30.98 6.81 -3.64
C VAL A 233 29.91 7.84 -3.26
N ASP A 234 28.76 7.93 -3.94
CA ASP A 234 27.65 8.77 -3.46
C ASP A 234 27.09 8.18 -2.17
N ASP A 235 27.01 9.02 -1.13
CA ASP A 235 26.50 8.68 0.18
C ASP A 235 24.97 8.68 0.24
N LYS A 236 24.30 9.34 -0.71
CA LYS A 236 22.84 9.33 -0.84
C LYS A 236 22.33 8.32 -1.87
N ARG A 237 23.19 7.48 -2.45
CA ARG A 237 22.75 6.40 -3.36
C ARG A 237 21.78 5.44 -2.68
N LEU A 238 21.01 4.70 -3.47
CA LEU A 238 20.23 3.54 -3.03
C LEU A 238 21.11 2.54 -2.27
N LYS A 239 20.71 2.20 -1.04
CA LYS A 239 21.48 1.33 -0.15
C LYS A 239 20.61 0.24 0.48
N LEU A 240 21.10 -1.00 0.40
CA LEU A 240 20.68 -2.09 1.25
C LEU A 240 21.65 -2.18 2.44
N GLN A 241 21.16 -1.92 3.65
CA GLN A 241 21.89 -2.07 4.89
C GLN A 241 21.46 -3.36 5.58
N ILE A 242 22.41 -4.21 5.97
CA ILE A 242 22.15 -5.48 6.66
C ILE A 242 22.98 -5.52 7.94
N TYR A 243 22.29 -5.67 9.07
CA TYR A 243 22.88 -5.94 10.37
C TYR A 243 22.73 -7.43 10.66
N TYR A 244 23.83 -8.10 10.97
CA TYR A 244 23.85 -9.54 11.16
C TYR A 244 24.81 -9.97 12.26
N SER A 245 24.61 -11.17 12.77
CA SER A 245 25.54 -11.89 13.64
C SER A 245 26.04 -13.16 12.97
N LYS A 246 27.22 -13.62 13.41
CA LYS A 246 27.90 -14.84 12.96
C LYS A 246 28.13 -15.77 14.14
#